data_AF-A0A7X0QL17-F1
#
_entry.id   AF-A0A7X0QL17-F1
#
_cell.length_a   1.000
_cell.length_b   1.000
_cell.length_c   1.000
_cell.angle_alpha   90.00
_cell.angle_beta   90.00
_cell.angle_gamma   90.00
#
_symmetry.space_group_name_H-M   'P 1'
#
loop_
_entity.id
_entity.type
_entity.pdbx_description
1 polymer ?
#
loop_
_entity_poly.entity_id
_entity_poly.type
_entity_poly.pdbx_seq_one_letter_code
_entity_poly.pdbx_strand_id
1 'polypeptide(L)'
;MRIRLLLPVLLLPALATPALAQAPSPREPSEQELRRAQQGAEAWQAYLLRVAKAVARSGGARDLALAALLEAQARPYDPGRATGFDPDRLRAEAGARGAGDLLTQQLLLAAAVVGDDPARRTAAARRWQALAPGNLAPLMHQGLDTAALLDAAPRLNRNAPELYPLQRWAAGVLRRHAPTAAEWAAFGEGAKPSAEANAAVWSSSLSVLLPDYQPLLRACDMRAPGAAGRAAACRHLSSLLLARPQTVIDERIGLSLARGQATSPADIAALDARRRGVDWRLEQMGKLAMQADGPGGAAAFARLLADASVTTEDAMARRMLAEAGIPAEPPAGWQAPWQRR
;
A
#
# COMPACT_ATOMS: atom_id res chain seq x y z
N MET A 1 6.53 -13.45 23.37
CA MET A 1 6.10 -12.23 22.67
C MET A 1 5.23 -12.67 21.50
N ARG A 2 3.93 -12.35 21.49
CA ARG A 2 3.01 -12.80 20.42
C ARG A 2 3.42 -12.11 19.13
N ILE A 3 3.91 -12.85 18.13
CA ILE A 3 4.08 -12.32 16.78
C ILE A 3 2.67 -12.16 16.23
N ARG A 4 2.07 -11.01 16.58
CA ARG A 4 0.82 -10.55 16.01
C ARG A 4 1.03 -10.53 14.51
N LEU A 5 0.07 -11.08 13.75
CA LEU A 5 -0.09 -10.79 12.34
C LEU A 5 0.05 -9.27 12.20
N LEU A 6 1.26 -8.84 11.81
CA LEU A 6 1.53 -7.48 11.42
C LEU A 6 0.76 -7.35 10.12
N LEU A 7 -0.52 -6.99 10.25
CA LEU A 7 -1.23 -6.29 9.21
C LEU A 7 -0.22 -5.29 8.65
N PRO A 8 -0.05 -5.19 7.33
CA PRO A 8 0.70 -4.10 6.74
C PRO A 8 -0.17 -2.83 6.88
N VAL A 9 -0.40 -2.37 8.11
CA VAL A 9 -0.59 -0.95 8.39
C VAL A 9 0.81 -0.35 8.27
N LEU A 10 1.31 -0.29 7.04
CA LEU A 10 2.61 0.27 6.65
C LEU A 10 2.70 1.80 6.89
N LEU A 11 1.79 2.37 7.67
CA LEU A 11 1.72 3.79 7.99
C LEU A 11 1.84 4.12 9.49
N LEU A 12 1.89 3.12 10.37
CA LEU A 12 2.11 3.35 11.80
C LEU A 12 3.53 3.78 12.20
N PRO A 13 4.65 3.33 11.58
CA PRO A 13 5.98 3.71 12.09
C PRO A 13 6.30 5.20 11.84
N ALA A 14 5.73 5.84 10.82
CA ALA A 14 6.01 7.24 10.51
C ALA A 14 5.28 8.25 11.42
N LEU A 15 4.23 7.84 12.13
CA LEU A 15 3.42 8.71 13.01
C LEU A 15 3.70 8.50 14.51
N ALA A 16 4.44 7.46 14.87
CA ALA A 16 4.75 7.11 16.26
C ALA A 16 6.16 7.52 16.70
N THR A 17 6.92 8.23 15.86
CA THR A 17 8.34 8.54 16.06
C THR A 17 8.69 9.10 17.44
N PRO A 18 7.85 9.91 18.11
CA PRO A 18 8.28 10.48 19.38
C PRO A 18 7.46 9.96 20.56
N ALA A 19 6.60 8.94 20.37
CA ALA A 19 6.13 8.04 21.43
C ALA A 19 7.07 6.83 21.58
N LEU A 20 7.73 6.42 20.48
CA LEU A 20 8.78 5.39 20.49
C LEU A 20 10.07 5.87 21.19
N ALA A 21 10.32 7.17 21.28
CA ALA A 21 11.47 7.75 21.99
C ALA A 21 11.36 7.64 23.53
N GLN A 22 10.16 7.38 24.07
CA GLN A 22 9.93 7.13 25.50
C GLN A 22 9.47 5.69 25.78
N ALA A 23 9.34 4.86 24.73
CA ALA A 23 9.15 3.44 24.94
C ALA A 23 10.43 2.87 25.57
N PRO A 24 10.35 2.03 26.61
CA PRO A 24 11.54 1.35 27.12
C PRO A 24 12.26 0.70 25.95
N SER A 25 13.58 0.86 25.89
CA SER A 25 14.40 0.28 24.83
C SER A 25 13.96 -1.15 24.60
N PRO A 26 13.58 -1.53 23.36
CA PRO A 26 13.12 -2.86 23.09
C PRO A 26 14.18 -3.84 23.59
N ARG A 27 13.77 -4.77 24.46
CA ARG A 27 14.65 -5.82 24.96
C ARG A 27 15.33 -6.50 23.76
N GLU A 28 16.65 -6.67 23.83
CA GLU A 28 17.37 -7.40 22.80
C GLU A 28 16.77 -8.82 22.64
N PRO A 29 16.44 -9.24 21.40
CA PRO A 29 15.92 -10.57 21.17
C PRO A 29 16.92 -11.62 21.64
N SER A 30 16.46 -12.63 22.37
CA SER A 30 17.29 -13.79 22.68
C SER A 30 17.67 -14.54 21.40
N GLU A 31 18.78 -15.29 21.42
CA GLU A 31 19.17 -16.14 20.29
C GLU A 31 18.05 -17.11 19.87
N GLN A 32 17.27 -17.61 20.83
CA GLN A 32 16.13 -18.47 20.55
C GLN A 32 15.01 -17.74 19.81
N GLU A 33 14.78 -16.46 20.11
CA GLU A 33 13.83 -15.63 19.36
C GLU A 33 14.33 -15.33 17.96
N LEU A 34 15.63 -15.04 17.79
CA LEU A 34 16.24 -14.86 16.47
C LEU A 34 16.15 -16.13 15.62
N ARG A 35 16.51 -17.29 16.18
CA ARG A 35 16.38 -18.59 15.48
C ARG A 35 14.94 -18.88 15.07
N ARG A 36 13.96 -18.63 15.96
CA ARG A 36 12.53 -18.79 15.63
C ARG A 36 12.08 -17.82 14.53
N ALA A 37 12.50 -16.55 14.59
CA ALA A 37 12.18 -15.57 13.56
C ALA A 37 12.78 -15.96 12.19
N GLN A 38 14.02 -16.46 12.18
CA GLN A 38 14.65 -16.96 10.96
C GLN A 38 13.91 -18.17 10.38
N GLN A 39 13.57 -19.17 11.21
CA GLN A 39 12.78 -20.33 10.79
C GLN A 39 11.41 -19.92 10.21
N GLY A 40 10.73 -18.98 10.86
CA GLY A 40 9.46 -18.43 10.37
C GLY A 40 9.62 -17.71 9.02
N ALA A 41 10.69 -16.94 8.84
CA ALA A 41 10.99 -16.26 7.58
C ALA A 41 11.30 -17.25 6.45
N GLU A 42 12.10 -18.30 6.72
CA GLU A 42 12.40 -19.36 5.76
C GLU A 42 11.13 -20.15 5.37
N ALA A 43 10.27 -20.47 6.34
CA ALA A 43 8.98 -21.11 6.10
C ALA A 43 8.06 -20.23 5.24
N TRP A 44 8.02 -18.93 5.53
CA TRP A 44 7.27 -17.96 4.73
C TRP A 44 7.79 -17.89 3.29
N GLN A 45 9.10 -17.80 3.09
CA GLN A 45 9.72 -17.83 1.75
C GLN A 45 9.39 -19.10 0.98
N ALA A 46 9.47 -20.27 1.63
CA ALA A 46 9.12 -21.55 1.02
C ALA A 46 7.64 -21.59 0.59
N TYR A 47 6.74 -21.08 1.43
CA TYR A 47 5.33 -20.91 1.11
C TYR A 47 5.16 -20.00 -0.12
N LEU A 48 5.78 -18.81 -0.14
CA LEU A 48 5.70 -17.88 -1.26
C LEU A 48 6.14 -18.52 -2.59
N LEU A 49 7.28 -19.22 -2.59
CA LEU A 49 7.79 -19.92 -3.78
C LEU A 49 6.86 -21.05 -4.24
N ARG A 50 6.24 -21.78 -3.31
CA ARG A 50 5.24 -22.80 -3.63
C ARG A 50 4.03 -22.18 -4.30
N VAL A 51 3.51 -21.08 -3.76
CA VAL A 51 2.36 -20.37 -4.34
C VAL A 51 2.71 -19.80 -5.70
N ALA A 52 3.87 -19.15 -5.85
CA ALA A 52 4.39 -18.68 -7.15
C ALA A 52 4.38 -19.78 -8.20
N LYS A 53 4.95 -20.96 -7.87
CA LYS A 53 4.98 -22.14 -8.73
C LYS A 53 3.58 -22.63 -9.10
N ALA A 54 2.65 -22.65 -8.15
CA ALA A 54 1.29 -23.12 -8.40
C ALA A 54 0.51 -22.15 -9.30
N VAL A 55 0.61 -20.85 -9.03
CA VAL A 55 -0.07 -19.79 -9.79
C VAL A 55 0.47 -19.70 -11.22
N ALA A 56 1.79 -19.80 -11.42
CA ALA A 56 2.39 -19.73 -12.75
C ALA A 56 1.91 -20.83 -13.72
N ARG A 57 1.42 -21.98 -13.22
CA ARG A 57 0.94 -23.10 -14.06
C ARG A 57 -0.31 -22.76 -14.88
N SER A 58 -1.10 -21.77 -14.48
CA SER A 58 -2.28 -21.36 -15.26
C SER A 58 -1.89 -20.71 -16.59
N GLY A 59 -0.67 -20.14 -16.68
CA GLY A 59 -0.20 -19.39 -17.84
C GLY A 59 -0.93 -18.07 -18.10
N GLY A 60 -1.86 -17.65 -17.24
CA GLY A 60 -2.57 -16.38 -17.38
C GLY A 60 -1.64 -15.19 -17.14
N ALA A 61 -1.81 -14.08 -17.87
CA ALA A 61 -0.91 -12.93 -17.77
C ALA A 61 -0.84 -12.34 -16.34
N ARG A 62 -1.99 -12.21 -15.66
CA ARG A 62 -2.05 -11.72 -14.27
C ARG A 62 -1.42 -12.73 -13.31
N ASP A 63 -1.64 -14.03 -13.52
CA ASP A 63 -1.08 -15.09 -12.69
C ASP A 63 0.46 -15.15 -12.81
N LEU A 64 1.00 -15.04 -14.03
CA LEU A 64 2.44 -14.95 -14.28
C LEU A 64 3.06 -13.70 -13.62
N ALA A 65 2.39 -12.56 -13.70
CA ALA A 65 2.85 -11.33 -13.03
C ALA A 65 2.80 -11.44 -11.50
N LEU A 66 1.75 -12.05 -10.94
CA LEU A 66 1.66 -12.34 -9.52
C LEU A 66 2.76 -13.32 -9.09
N ALA A 67 3.00 -14.39 -9.85
CA ALA A 67 4.07 -15.34 -9.57
C ALA A 67 5.46 -14.67 -9.55
N ALA A 68 5.72 -13.73 -10.47
CA ALA A 68 6.94 -12.94 -10.46
C ALA A 68 7.07 -12.01 -9.24
N LEU A 69 5.97 -11.44 -8.76
CA LEU A 69 5.94 -10.66 -7.52
C LEU A 69 6.19 -11.53 -6.29
N LEU A 70 5.53 -12.69 -6.22
CA LEU A 70 5.70 -13.67 -5.15
C LEU A 70 7.14 -14.18 -5.06
N GLU A 71 7.78 -14.44 -6.20
CA GLU A 71 9.20 -14.77 -6.25
C GLU A 71 10.06 -13.62 -5.75
N ALA A 72 9.82 -12.39 -6.20
CA ALA A 72 10.58 -11.22 -5.73
C ALA A 72 10.47 -11.04 -4.21
N GLN A 73 9.28 -11.24 -3.62
CA GLN A 73 9.06 -11.19 -2.18
C GLN A 73 9.76 -12.34 -1.42
N ALA A 74 9.92 -13.48 -2.08
CA ALA A 74 10.53 -14.67 -1.50
C ALA A 74 12.06 -14.69 -1.62
N ARG A 75 12.67 -13.74 -2.34
CA ARG A 75 14.13 -13.74 -2.54
C ARG A 75 14.84 -13.69 -1.21
N PRO A 76 15.70 -14.69 -0.91
CA PRO A 76 16.54 -14.63 0.26
C PRO A 76 17.51 -13.45 0.14
N TYR A 77 18.00 -12.98 1.28
CA TYR A 77 19.09 -12.01 1.32
C TYR A 77 20.39 -12.55 0.69
N ASP A 78 20.49 -13.88 0.51
CA ASP A 78 21.57 -14.54 -0.21
C ASP A 78 21.20 -14.75 -1.70
N PRO A 79 21.76 -13.94 -2.63
CA PRO A 79 21.44 -13.99 -4.05
C PRO A 79 21.94 -15.26 -4.77
N GLY A 80 22.74 -16.12 -4.13
CA GLY A 80 23.31 -17.32 -4.75
C GLY A 80 22.37 -18.53 -4.81
N ARG A 81 21.25 -18.53 -4.08
CA ARG A 81 20.37 -19.70 -3.96
C ARG A 81 19.42 -19.81 -5.16
N ALA A 82 19.68 -20.75 -6.05
CA ALA A 82 18.79 -21.05 -7.17
C ALA A 82 17.40 -21.51 -6.68
N THR A 83 16.35 -20.80 -7.10
CA THR A 83 14.94 -21.11 -6.74
C THR A 83 14.27 -22.11 -7.69
N GLY A 84 14.96 -22.48 -8.78
CA GLY A 84 14.41 -23.27 -9.89
C GLY A 84 13.28 -22.55 -10.63
N PHE A 85 13.23 -21.22 -10.51
CA PHE A 85 12.25 -20.33 -11.11
C PHE A 85 13.00 -19.37 -12.03
N ASP A 86 12.52 -19.15 -13.25
CA ASP A 86 13.04 -18.12 -14.15
C ASP A 86 12.10 -16.90 -14.07
N PRO A 87 12.37 -15.95 -13.17
CA PRO A 87 11.47 -14.83 -12.97
C PRO A 87 11.55 -13.83 -14.13
N ASP A 88 12.56 -13.89 -14.98
CA ASP A 88 12.70 -13.02 -16.15
C ASP A 88 11.78 -13.50 -17.27
N ARG A 89 11.76 -14.82 -17.50
CA ARG A 89 10.78 -15.43 -18.39
C ARG A 89 9.34 -15.15 -17.95
N LEU A 90 9.01 -15.30 -16.66
CA LEU A 90 7.65 -15.03 -16.17
C LEU A 90 7.22 -13.59 -16.42
N ARG A 91 8.09 -12.61 -16.15
CA ARG A 91 7.80 -11.19 -16.39
C ARG A 91 7.65 -10.89 -17.88
N ALA A 92 8.50 -11.48 -18.72
CA ALA A 92 8.41 -11.33 -20.18
C ALA A 92 7.10 -11.90 -20.73
N GLU A 93 6.74 -13.13 -20.36
CA GLU A 93 5.49 -13.77 -20.79
C GLU A 93 4.26 -13.02 -20.28
N ALA A 94 4.27 -12.59 -19.01
CA ALA A 94 3.20 -11.77 -18.44
C ALA A 94 3.04 -10.45 -19.19
N GLY A 95 4.15 -9.74 -19.47
CA GLY A 95 4.16 -8.48 -20.20
C GLY A 95 3.64 -8.62 -21.63
N ALA A 96 4.01 -9.68 -22.33
CA ALA A 96 3.53 -9.97 -23.69
C ALA A 96 2.04 -10.31 -23.71
N ARG A 97 1.59 -11.23 -22.85
CA ARG A 97 0.18 -11.70 -22.83
C ARG A 97 -0.78 -10.67 -22.23
N GLY A 98 -0.32 -9.85 -21.30
CA GLY A 98 -1.11 -8.85 -20.59
C GLY A 98 -0.79 -7.41 -20.98
N ALA A 99 -0.29 -7.18 -22.20
CA ALA A 99 0.06 -5.84 -22.67
C ALA A 99 -1.11 -4.84 -22.56
N GLY A 100 -2.34 -5.31 -22.77
CA GLY A 100 -3.58 -4.55 -22.63
C GLY A 100 -4.24 -4.58 -21.23
N ASP A 101 -3.65 -5.29 -20.26
CA ASP A 101 -4.27 -5.51 -18.95
C ASP A 101 -3.63 -4.64 -17.85
N LEU A 102 -4.45 -3.77 -17.26
CA LEU A 102 -4.02 -2.82 -16.23
C LEU A 102 -3.43 -3.53 -15.01
N LEU A 103 -4.10 -4.57 -14.51
CA LEU A 103 -3.67 -5.29 -13.31
C LEU A 103 -2.36 -6.03 -13.54
N THR A 104 -2.14 -6.62 -14.73
CA THR A 104 -0.85 -7.19 -15.10
C THR A 104 0.26 -6.14 -15.02
N GLN A 105 0.06 -4.92 -15.54
CA GLN A 105 1.09 -3.88 -15.46
C GLN A 105 1.36 -3.43 -14.02
N GLN A 106 0.34 -3.36 -13.17
CA GLN A 106 0.50 -3.03 -11.76
C GLN A 106 1.23 -4.13 -10.97
N LEU A 107 0.95 -5.41 -11.25
CA LEU A 107 1.66 -6.53 -10.65
C LEU A 107 3.13 -6.57 -11.08
N LEU A 108 3.42 -6.32 -12.36
CA LEU A 108 4.79 -6.20 -12.86
C LEU A 108 5.53 -5.02 -12.24
N LEU A 109 4.84 -3.90 -12.04
CA LEU A 109 5.37 -2.73 -11.33
C LEU A 109 5.70 -3.10 -9.87
N ALA A 110 4.77 -3.72 -9.15
CA ALA A 110 4.98 -4.16 -7.77
C ALA A 110 6.16 -5.16 -7.67
N ALA A 111 6.26 -6.11 -8.61
CA ALA A 111 7.37 -7.06 -8.66
C ALA A 111 8.72 -6.36 -8.85
N ALA A 112 8.76 -5.30 -9.66
CA ALA A 112 9.96 -4.51 -9.87
C ALA A 112 10.31 -3.63 -8.66
N VAL A 113 9.32 -3.07 -7.96
CA VAL A 113 9.54 -2.33 -6.70
C VAL A 113 10.11 -3.24 -5.63
N VAL A 114 9.50 -4.42 -5.42
CA VAL A 114 9.98 -5.39 -4.41
C VAL A 114 11.36 -5.94 -4.78
N GLY A 115 11.61 -6.16 -6.07
CA GLY A 115 12.90 -6.65 -6.56
C GLY A 115 13.98 -5.58 -6.72
N ASP A 116 13.73 -4.33 -6.31
CA ASP A 116 14.63 -3.17 -6.47
C ASP A 116 15.18 -3.00 -7.90
N ASP A 117 14.30 -3.15 -8.91
CA ASP A 117 14.64 -3.01 -10.33
C ASP A 117 14.02 -1.73 -10.91
N PRO A 118 14.74 -0.59 -10.88
CA PRO A 118 14.20 0.68 -11.35
C PRO A 118 13.90 0.68 -12.85
N ALA A 119 14.65 -0.08 -13.65
CA ALA A 119 14.44 -0.14 -15.10
C ALA A 119 13.11 -0.84 -15.44
N ARG A 120 12.85 -1.99 -14.80
CA ARG A 120 11.57 -2.71 -14.96
C ARG A 120 10.41 -1.95 -14.34
N ARG A 121 10.63 -1.26 -13.23
CA ARG A 121 9.64 -0.38 -12.60
C ARG A 121 9.18 0.69 -13.57
N THR A 122 10.13 1.44 -14.15
CA THR A 122 9.83 2.47 -15.16
C THR A 122 9.16 1.89 -16.41
N ALA A 123 9.61 0.73 -16.89
CA ALA A 123 8.99 0.09 -18.06
C ALA A 123 7.53 -0.32 -17.81
N ALA A 124 7.23 -0.91 -16.64
CA ALA A 124 5.86 -1.26 -16.25
C ALA A 124 5.00 -0.01 -16.05
N ALA A 125 5.54 1.03 -15.39
CA ALA A 125 4.86 2.31 -15.19
C ALA A 125 4.51 3.00 -16.53
N ARG A 126 5.40 2.96 -17.53
CA ARG A 126 5.13 3.49 -18.88
C ARG A 126 4.03 2.72 -19.61
N ARG A 127 4.03 1.38 -19.52
CA ARG A 127 2.95 0.56 -20.10
C ARG A 127 1.62 0.84 -19.41
N TRP A 128 1.62 0.98 -18.09
CA TRP A 128 0.43 1.44 -17.36
C TRP A 128 -0.01 2.83 -17.82
N GLN A 129 0.90 3.81 -17.95
CA GLN A 129 0.57 5.13 -18.48
C GLN A 129 -0.07 5.06 -19.86
N ALA A 130 0.43 4.20 -20.77
CA ALA A 130 -0.14 4.03 -22.11
C ALA A 130 -1.60 3.54 -22.08
N LEU A 131 -1.94 2.66 -21.13
CA LEU A 131 -3.33 2.20 -20.89
C LEU A 131 -4.20 3.26 -20.21
N ALA A 132 -3.59 4.28 -19.59
CA ALA A 132 -4.27 5.28 -18.78
C ALA A 132 -3.62 6.68 -18.91
N PRO A 133 -3.63 7.31 -20.10
CA PRO A 133 -2.75 8.45 -20.43
C PRO A 133 -2.93 9.73 -19.60
N GLY A 134 -4.02 9.88 -18.84
CA GLY A 134 -4.24 11.00 -17.91
C GLY A 134 -4.09 10.65 -16.41
N ASN A 135 -3.57 9.46 -16.08
CA ASN A 135 -3.47 9.00 -14.70
C ASN A 135 -2.14 9.42 -14.06
N LEU A 136 -2.20 10.08 -12.90
CA LEU A 136 -1.03 10.50 -12.11
C LEU A 136 -0.26 9.29 -11.54
N ALA A 137 -0.96 8.25 -11.09
CA ALA A 137 -0.35 7.14 -10.37
C ALA A 137 0.81 6.46 -11.14
N PRO A 138 0.66 6.01 -12.40
CA PRO A 138 1.78 5.48 -13.16
C PRO A 138 2.91 6.49 -13.40
N LEU A 139 2.59 7.77 -13.59
CA LEU A 139 3.59 8.82 -13.83
C LEU A 139 4.57 8.96 -12.67
N MET A 140 4.06 8.87 -11.44
CA MET A 140 4.88 8.93 -10.21
C MET A 140 5.89 7.78 -10.07
N HIS A 141 5.73 6.70 -10.83
CA HIS A 141 6.63 5.53 -10.81
C HIS A 141 7.65 5.51 -11.96
N GLN A 142 7.63 6.52 -12.84
CA GLN A 142 8.52 6.55 -14.01
C GLN A 142 9.92 7.12 -13.72
N GLY A 143 10.19 7.55 -12.48
CA GLY A 143 11.47 8.18 -12.11
C GLY A 143 11.68 9.54 -12.77
N LEU A 144 10.60 10.25 -13.09
CA LEU A 144 10.66 11.62 -13.58
C LEU A 144 11.14 12.55 -12.47
N ASP A 145 11.91 13.58 -12.84
CA ASP A 145 12.18 14.67 -11.92
C ASP A 145 10.91 15.50 -11.66
N THR A 146 10.96 16.34 -10.62
CA THR A 146 9.79 17.12 -10.24
C THR A 146 9.38 18.17 -11.28
N ALA A 147 10.32 18.70 -12.07
CA ALA A 147 9.99 19.67 -13.11
C ALA A 147 9.15 19.01 -14.20
N ALA A 148 9.58 17.84 -14.68
CA ALA A 148 8.84 17.04 -15.66
C ALA A 148 7.46 16.60 -15.15
N LEU A 149 7.32 16.28 -13.85
CA LEU A 149 6.02 15.97 -13.23
C LEU A 149 5.10 17.19 -13.22
N LEU A 150 5.60 18.38 -12.88
CA LEU A 150 4.82 19.61 -12.86
C LEU A 150 4.42 20.04 -14.28
N ASP A 151 5.32 19.92 -15.26
CA ASP A 151 5.04 20.19 -16.67
C ASP A 151 4.00 19.23 -17.26
N ALA A 152 3.94 18.01 -16.76
CA ALA A 152 2.91 17.04 -17.15
C ALA A 152 1.55 17.30 -16.50
N ALA A 153 1.49 18.04 -15.39
CA ALA A 153 0.27 18.23 -14.59
C ALA A 153 -0.96 18.65 -15.42
N PRO A 154 -0.89 19.62 -16.36
CA PRO A 154 -2.06 20.05 -17.13
C PRO A 154 -2.70 18.95 -17.98
N ARG A 155 -1.97 17.86 -18.28
CA ARG A 155 -2.47 16.71 -19.06
C ARG A 155 -3.11 15.63 -18.20
N LEU A 156 -2.98 15.72 -16.88
CA LEU A 156 -3.51 14.74 -15.94
C LEU A 156 -4.97 15.05 -15.63
N ASN A 157 -5.81 14.02 -15.55
CA ASN A 157 -7.24 14.16 -15.27
C ASN A 157 -7.74 13.21 -14.18
N ARG A 158 -6.89 12.32 -13.64
CA ARG A 158 -7.22 11.44 -12.51
C ARG A 158 -5.98 10.97 -11.74
N ASN A 159 -6.18 10.60 -10.48
CA ASN A 159 -5.26 9.75 -9.72
C ASN A 159 -5.97 8.44 -9.35
N ALA A 160 -5.62 7.36 -10.04
CA ALA A 160 -6.28 6.07 -9.88
C ALA A 160 -5.24 4.93 -9.84
N PRO A 161 -4.64 4.64 -8.66
CA PRO A 161 -3.80 3.47 -8.48
C PRO A 161 -4.58 2.14 -8.55
N GLU A 162 -5.92 2.14 -8.58
CA GLU A 162 -6.78 0.94 -8.65
C GLU A 162 -6.40 -0.16 -7.63
N LEU A 163 -6.01 0.26 -6.42
CA LEU A 163 -5.46 -0.63 -5.39
C LEU A 163 -6.46 -1.71 -4.94
N TYR A 164 -7.72 -1.35 -4.73
CA TYR A 164 -8.74 -2.30 -4.26
C TYR A 164 -9.12 -3.37 -5.29
N PRO A 165 -9.35 -3.05 -6.58
CA PRO A 165 -9.46 -4.06 -7.62
C PRO A 165 -8.28 -5.04 -7.66
N LEU A 166 -7.04 -4.53 -7.57
CA LEU A 166 -5.84 -5.35 -7.53
C LEU A 166 -5.81 -6.27 -6.30
N GLN A 167 -6.04 -5.71 -5.10
CA GLN A 167 -6.06 -6.46 -3.84
C GLN A 167 -7.14 -7.53 -3.84
N ARG A 168 -8.35 -7.23 -4.30
CA ARG A 168 -9.46 -8.20 -4.38
C ARG A 168 -9.13 -9.35 -5.32
N TRP A 169 -8.58 -9.05 -6.50
CA TRP A 169 -8.15 -10.08 -7.44
C TRP A 169 -7.06 -10.96 -6.81
N ALA A 170 -6.02 -10.34 -6.22
CA ALA A 170 -4.93 -11.06 -5.59
C ALA A 170 -5.42 -11.93 -4.42
N ALA A 171 -6.25 -11.39 -3.51
CA ALA A 171 -6.86 -12.15 -2.42
C ALA A 171 -7.64 -13.36 -2.94
N GLY A 172 -8.38 -13.20 -4.04
CA GLY A 172 -9.09 -14.30 -4.70
C GLY A 172 -8.16 -15.43 -5.17
N VAL A 173 -6.98 -15.10 -5.71
CA VAL A 173 -5.95 -16.07 -6.09
C VAL A 173 -5.32 -16.72 -4.86
N LEU A 174 -4.86 -15.90 -3.91
CA LEU A 174 -4.14 -16.34 -2.71
C LEU A 174 -4.98 -17.24 -1.82
N ARG A 175 -6.30 -17.02 -1.75
CA ARG A 175 -7.22 -17.88 -1.01
C ARG A 175 -7.20 -19.33 -1.52
N ARG A 176 -7.04 -19.55 -2.83
CA ARG A 176 -6.95 -20.91 -3.42
C ARG A 176 -5.64 -21.62 -3.10
N HIS A 177 -4.67 -20.89 -2.57
CA HIS A 177 -3.34 -21.40 -2.24
C HIS A 177 -2.98 -21.11 -0.78
N ALA A 178 -3.97 -21.11 0.12
CA ALA A 178 -3.76 -20.84 1.54
C ALA A 178 -2.67 -21.74 2.16
N PRO A 179 -1.95 -21.27 3.20
CA PRO A 179 -0.95 -22.10 3.85
C PRO A 179 -1.59 -23.34 4.49
N THR A 180 -0.91 -24.47 4.37
CA THR A 180 -1.28 -25.73 5.01
C THR A 180 -1.13 -25.65 6.53
N ALA A 181 -1.64 -26.64 7.26
CA ALA A 181 -1.47 -26.68 8.72
C ALA A 181 0.01 -26.73 9.14
N ALA A 182 0.83 -27.50 8.42
CA ALA A 182 2.27 -27.60 8.67
C ALA A 182 3.01 -26.28 8.39
N GLU A 183 2.68 -25.59 7.29
CA GLU A 183 3.27 -24.28 6.98
C GLU A 183 2.87 -23.24 8.02
N TRP A 184 1.59 -23.22 8.44
CA TRP A 184 1.14 -22.32 9.52
C TRP A 184 1.88 -22.57 10.83
N ALA A 185 2.09 -23.83 11.21
CA ALA A 185 2.87 -24.17 12.40
C ALA A 185 4.34 -23.72 12.28
N ALA A 186 4.90 -23.74 11.07
CA ALA A 186 6.26 -23.30 10.80
C ALA A 186 6.43 -21.76 10.79
N PHE A 187 5.37 -20.98 10.54
CA PHE A 187 5.43 -19.52 10.61
C PHE A 187 5.62 -18.99 12.03
N GLY A 188 5.22 -19.75 13.06
CA GLY A 188 5.39 -19.40 14.47
C GLY A 188 4.10 -19.51 15.31
N GLU A 189 4.10 -18.85 16.46
CA GLU A 189 2.99 -18.90 17.42
C GLU A 189 1.86 -17.92 17.05
N GLY A 190 0.61 -18.40 17.08
CA GLY A 190 -0.58 -17.57 16.89
C GLY A 190 -1.80 -18.40 16.53
N ALA A 191 -2.99 -17.83 16.69
CA ALA A 191 -4.21 -18.43 16.16
C ALA A 191 -4.14 -18.39 14.63
N LYS A 192 -4.38 -19.54 13.98
CA LYS A 192 -4.46 -19.61 12.52
C LYS A 192 -5.65 -18.79 12.04
N PRO A 193 -5.44 -17.73 11.21
CA PRO A 193 -6.56 -17.00 10.62
C PRO A 193 -7.29 -17.87 9.60
N SER A 194 -8.53 -17.48 9.25
CA SER A 194 -9.20 -18.09 8.09
C SER A 194 -8.42 -17.85 6.80
N ALA A 195 -8.64 -18.67 5.78
CA ALA A 195 -7.99 -18.53 4.48
C ALA A 195 -8.31 -17.17 3.84
N GLU A 196 -9.56 -16.69 4.01
CA GLU A 196 -10.04 -15.39 3.57
C GLU A 196 -9.28 -14.26 4.27
N ALA A 197 -9.17 -14.32 5.60
CA ALA A 197 -8.46 -13.31 6.39
C ALA A 197 -6.99 -13.25 6.01
N ASN A 198 -6.32 -14.40 5.88
CA ASN A 198 -4.93 -14.46 5.45
C ASN A 198 -4.74 -13.87 4.05
N ALA A 199 -5.57 -14.29 3.09
CA ALA A 199 -5.46 -13.82 1.71
C ALA A 199 -5.70 -12.30 1.59
N ALA A 200 -6.67 -11.77 2.35
CA ALA A 200 -6.94 -10.33 2.38
C ALA A 200 -5.77 -9.55 2.99
N VAL A 201 -5.31 -9.93 4.19
CA VAL A 201 -4.18 -9.27 4.87
C VAL A 201 -2.91 -9.33 4.03
N TRP A 202 -2.68 -10.45 3.35
CA TRP A 202 -1.53 -10.54 2.48
C TRP A 202 -1.70 -9.68 1.22
N SER A 203 -2.86 -9.71 0.57
CA SER A 203 -3.10 -8.84 -0.59
C SER A 203 -2.95 -7.36 -0.24
N SER A 204 -3.21 -6.92 1.00
CA SER A 204 -3.01 -5.53 1.39
C SER A 204 -1.53 -5.13 1.51
N SER A 205 -0.60 -6.08 1.56
CA SER A 205 0.83 -5.81 1.44
C SER A 205 1.23 -5.34 0.04
N LEU A 206 0.34 -5.49 -0.96
CA LEU A 206 0.50 -4.91 -2.30
C LEU A 206 0.45 -3.37 -2.31
N SER A 207 0.28 -2.73 -1.15
CA SER A 207 0.43 -1.28 -0.97
C SER A 207 1.84 -0.75 -1.30
N VAL A 208 2.80 -1.60 -1.68
CA VAL A 208 4.11 -1.21 -2.26
C VAL A 208 4.02 -0.31 -3.51
N LEU A 209 2.83 -0.16 -4.10
CA LEU A 209 2.57 0.74 -5.23
C LEU A 209 2.40 2.21 -4.85
N LEU A 210 2.61 2.57 -3.58
CA LEU A 210 2.58 3.96 -3.14
C LEU A 210 3.85 4.69 -3.62
N PRO A 211 3.74 5.77 -4.41
CA PRO A 211 4.90 6.51 -4.87
C PRO A 211 5.51 7.36 -3.77
N ASP A 212 6.77 7.76 -3.96
CA ASP A 212 7.40 8.78 -3.13
C ASP A 212 6.88 10.18 -3.52
N TYR A 213 6.07 10.78 -2.63
CA TYR A 213 5.54 12.12 -2.80
C TYR A 213 6.46 13.22 -2.24
N GLN A 214 7.56 12.89 -1.56
CA GLN A 214 8.45 13.87 -0.95
C GLN A 214 9.00 14.91 -1.94
N PRO A 215 9.47 14.54 -3.15
CA PRO A 215 9.94 15.52 -4.13
C PRO A 215 8.83 16.51 -4.54
N LEU A 216 7.59 16.03 -4.68
CA LEU A 216 6.44 16.86 -5.04
C LEU A 216 6.06 17.81 -3.91
N LEU A 217 5.99 17.31 -2.67
CA LEU A 217 5.72 18.14 -1.49
C LEU A 217 6.73 19.29 -1.35
N ARG A 218 8.02 19.00 -1.53
CA ARG A 218 9.08 20.02 -1.48
C ARG A 218 8.93 21.06 -2.61
N ALA A 219 8.66 20.61 -3.83
CA ALA A 219 8.52 21.53 -4.96
C ALA A 219 7.26 22.39 -4.88
N CYS A 220 6.19 21.90 -4.25
CA CYS A 220 4.96 22.66 -4.05
C CYS A 220 4.96 23.48 -2.74
N ASP A 221 6.06 23.53 -2.00
CA ASP A 221 6.22 24.53 -0.95
C ASP A 221 6.31 25.93 -1.58
N MET A 222 5.26 26.73 -1.34
CA MET A 222 5.10 28.06 -1.90
C MET A 222 6.02 29.11 -1.25
N ARG A 223 6.74 28.76 -0.18
CA ARG A 223 7.73 29.64 0.46
C ARG A 223 9.00 29.83 -0.38
N ALA A 224 9.30 28.90 -1.28
CA ALA A 224 10.42 29.03 -2.20
C ALA A 224 9.99 29.82 -3.47
N PRO A 225 10.80 30.76 -3.98
CA PRO A 225 10.55 31.33 -5.31
C PRO A 225 10.58 30.21 -6.35
N GLY A 226 9.65 30.23 -7.31
CA GLY A 226 9.50 29.14 -8.27
C GLY A 226 9.17 29.60 -9.68
N ALA A 227 9.32 28.66 -10.63
CA ALA A 227 9.05 28.90 -12.04
C ALA A 227 7.58 29.28 -12.30
N ALA A 228 7.36 30.00 -13.42
CA ALA A 228 6.03 30.31 -13.90
C ALA A 228 5.19 29.02 -14.06
N GLY A 229 3.91 29.06 -13.69
CA GLY A 229 3.01 27.90 -13.81
C GLY A 229 3.08 26.87 -12.67
N ARG A 230 4.13 26.86 -11.83
CA ARG A 230 4.27 25.90 -10.71
C ARG A 230 3.06 25.89 -9.78
N ALA A 231 2.57 27.07 -9.39
CA ALA A 231 1.41 27.19 -8.50
C ALA A 231 0.14 26.58 -9.12
N ALA A 232 -0.08 26.78 -10.42
CA ALA A 232 -1.22 26.17 -11.12
C ALA A 232 -1.09 24.64 -11.18
N ALA A 233 0.11 24.12 -11.47
CA ALA A 233 0.39 22.69 -11.47
C ALA A 233 0.16 22.07 -10.07
N CYS A 234 0.67 22.69 -9.00
CA CYS A 234 0.47 22.23 -7.63
C CYS A 234 -1.01 22.27 -7.20
N ARG A 235 -1.79 23.29 -7.62
CA ARG A 235 -3.24 23.34 -7.37
C ARG A 235 -3.95 22.19 -8.07
N HIS A 236 -3.58 21.94 -9.32
CA HIS A 236 -4.15 20.88 -10.13
C HIS A 236 -3.86 19.49 -9.54
N LEU A 237 -2.61 19.21 -9.20
CA LEU A 237 -2.22 17.94 -8.56
C LEU A 237 -2.92 17.72 -7.22
N SER A 238 -3.02 18.76 -6.38
CA SER A 238 -3.79 18.71 -5.14
C SER A 238 -5.26 18.35 -5.40
N SER A 239 -5.88 18.99 -6.40
CA SER A 239 -7.27 18.73 -6.78
C SER A 239 -7.47 17.28 -7.26
N LEU A 240 -6.54 16.74 -8.06
CA LEU A 240 -6.58 15.35 -8.51
C LEU A 240 -6.52 14.34 -7.34
N LEU A 241 -5.64 14.60 -6.35
CA LEU A 241 -5.50 13.74 -5.17
C LEU A 241 -6.73 13.81 -4.25
N LEU A 242 -7.39 14.97 -4.17
CA LEU A 242 -8.53 15.19 -3.29
C LEU A 242 -9.89 14.84 -3.89
N ALA A 243 -10.00 14.78 -5.23
CA ALA A 243 -11.27 14.53 -5.93
C ALA A 243 -11.82 13.12 -5.65
N ARG A 244 -10.96 12.10 -5.65
CA ARG A 244 -11.33 10.71 -5.33
C ARG A 244 -10.14 9.93 -4.76
N PRO A 245 -9.66 10.26 -3.55
CA PRO A 245 -8.51 9.60 -2.96
C PRO A 245 -8.74 8.09 -2.88
N GLN A 246 -7.86 7.31 -3.51
CA GLN A 246 -7.91 5.86 -3.44
C GLN A 246 -7.29 5.37 -2.14
N THR A 247 -6.27 6.08 -1.66
CA THR A 247 -5.56 5.80 -0.41
C THR A 247 -5.61 7.02 0.52
N VAL A 248 -5.44 6.77 1.81
CA VAL A 248 -5.29 7.80 2.84
C VAL A 248 -4.02 8.65 2.60
N ILE A 249 -2.98 8.06 1.99
CA ILE A 249 -1.78 8.81 1.61
C ILE A 249 -2.12 9.84 0.55
N ASP A 250 -2.85 9.47 -0.51
CA ASP A 250 -3.27 10.41 -1.56
C ASP A 250 -4.02 11.59 -0.94
N GLU A 251 -4.97 11.32 -0.03
CA GLU A 251 -5.72 12.37 0.65
C GLU A 251 -4.83 13.28 1.49
N ARG A 252 -3.92 12.71 2.30
CA ARG A 252 -3.01 13.50 3.15
C ARG A 252 -2.05 14.36 2.34
N ILE A 253 -1.50 13.83 1.25
CA ILE A 253 -0.64 14.59 0.34
C ILE A 253 -1.46 15.69 -0.34
N GLY A 254 -2.63 15.37 -0.87
CA GLY A 254 -3.54 16.34 -1.47
C GLY A 254 -3.91 17.50 -0.52
N LEU A 255 -4.21 17.18 0.74
CA LEU A 255 -4.51 18.16 1.80
C LEU A 255 -3.29 19.04 2.13
N SER A 256 -2.10 18.44 2.21
CA SER A 256 -0.86 19.18 2.45
C SER A 256 -0.57 20.19 1.33
N LEU A 257 -0.71 19.74 0.08
CA LEU A 257 -0.56 20.59 -1.10
C LEU A 257 -1.62 21.69 -1.13
N ALA A 258 -2.89 21.38 -0.86
CA ALA A 258 -3.97 22.37 -0.83
C ALA A 258 -3.70 23.45 0.24
N ARG A 259 -3.27 23.02 1.43
CA ARG A 259 -2.99 23.91 2.56
C ARG A 259 -1.87 24.90 2.26
N GLY A 260 -0.80 24.45 1.60
CA GLY A 260 0.30 25.32 1.19
C GLY A 260 -0.10 26.41 0.18
N GLN A 261 -1.28 26.29 -0.42
CA GLN A 261 -1.80 27.18 -1.47
C GLN A 261 -3.05 27.97 -1.03
N ALA A 262 -3.58 27.68 0.15
CA ALA A 262 -4.75 28.35 0.70
C ALA A 262 -4.41 29.81 1.08
N THR A 263 -5.24 30.75 0.66
CA THR A 263 -5.03 32.19 0.89
C THR A 263 -5.96 32.78 1.94
N SER A 264 -7.00 32.05 2.37
CA SER A 264 -7.96 32.52 3.37
C SER A 264 -7.94 31.67 4.65
N PRO A 265 -8.20 32.26 5.83
CA PRO A 265 -8.36 31.50 7.06
C PRO A 265 -9.48 30.46 7.00
N ALA A 266 -10.55 30.72 6.22
CA ALA A 266 -11.66 29.81 6.06
C ALA A 266 -11.26 28.53 5.28
N ASP A 267 -10.49 28.68 4.20
CA ASP A 267 -9.98 27.54 3.42
C ASP A 267 -9.04 26.68 4.28
N ILE A 268 -8.15 27.33 5.03
CA ILE A 268 -7.23 26.69 5.97
C ILE A 268 -8.01 25.87 7.00
N ALA A 269 -9.07 26.44 7.58
CA ALA A 269 -9.91 25.77 8.57
C ALA A 269 -10.66 24.55 7.99
N ALA A 270 -11.20 24.66 6.77
CA ALA A 270 -11.87 23.55 6.09
C ALA A 270 -10.91 22.39 5.79
N LEU A 271 -9.69 22.69 5.33
CA LEU A 271 -8.64 21.70 5.08
C LEU A 271 -8.18 21.02 6.39
N ASP A 272 -8.02 21.79 7.47
CA ASP A 272 -7.69 21.25 8.80
C ASP A 272 -8.78 20.34 9.34
N ALA A 273 -10.06 20.72 9.18
CA ALA A 273 -11.18 19.89 9.60
C ALA A 273 -11.19 18.55 8.84
N ARG A 274 -10.96 18.56 7.52
CA ARG A 274 -10.86 17.33 6.72
C ARG A 274 -9.67 16.47 7.15
N ARG A 275 -8.49 17.07 7.36
CA ARG A 275 -7.30 16.37 7.87
C ARG A 275 -7.55 15.72 9.23
N ARG A 276 -8.21 16.44 10.14
CA ARG A 276 -8.58 15.94 11.46
C ARG A 276 -9.48 14.71 11.37
N GLY A 277 -10.44 14.70 10.43
CA GLY A 277 -11.27 13.53 10.14
C GLY A 277 -10.46 12.31 9.70
N VAL A 278 -9.50 12.50 8.78
CA VAL A 278 -8.60 11.42 8.31
C VAL A 278 -7.75 10.88 9.46
N ASP A 279 -7.13 11.75 10.24
CA ASP A 279 -6.27 11.36 11.37
C ASP A 279 -7.06 10.59 12.44
N TRP A 280 -8.31 10.99 12.70
CA TRP A 280 -9.21 10.29 13.60
C TRP A 280 -9.49 8.86 13.11
N ARG A 281 -9.91 8.71 11.85
CA ARG A 281 -10.23 7.39 11.28
C ARG A 281 -9.01 6.48 11.31
N LEU A 282 -7.82 6.97 10.96
CA LEU A 282 -6.57 6.21 11.08
C LEU A 282 -6.27 5.77 12.52
N GLU A 283 -6.44 6.66 13.51
CA GLU A 283 -6.23 6.31 14.92
C GLU A 283 -7.21 5.20 15.36
N GLN A 284 -8.49 5.32 15.02
CA GLN A 284 -9.49 4.31 15.39
C GLN A 284 -9.27 2.98 14.65
N MET A 285 -8.90 3.03 13.36
CA MET A 285 -8.52 1.84 12.60
C MET A 285 -7.30 1.14 13.20
N GLY A 286 -6.29 1.90 13.63
CA GLY A 286 -5.14 1.34 14.35
C GLY A 286 -5.53 0.66 15.67
N LYS A 287 -6.46 1.26 16.43
CA LYS A 287 -6.99 0.64 17.66
C LYS A 287 -7.78 -0.64 17.37
N LEU A 288 -8.64 -0.63 16.35
CA LEU A 288 -9.42 -1.79 15.92
C LEU A 288 -8.52 -2.94 15.46
N ALA A 289 -7.48 -2.64 14.67
CA ALA A 289 -6.54 -3.65 14.18
C ALA A 289 -5.77 -4.35 15.33
N MET A 290 -5.65 -3.71 16.50
CA MET A 290 -5.01 -4.29 17.68
C MET A 290 -5.95 -5.20 18.50
N GLN A 291 -7.25 -5.22 18.19
CA GLN A 291 -8.22 -6.10 18.82
C GLN A 291 -8.29 -7.43 18.05
N ALA A 292 -7.68 -8.48 18.59
CA ALA A 292 -7.49 -9.76 17.90
C ALA A 292 -8.80 -10.43 17.44
N ASP A 293 -9.88 -10.30 18.22
CA ASP A 293 -11.17 -10.97 18.00
C ASP A 293 -12.34 -9.97 17.84
N GLY A 294 -12.03 -8.70 17.60
CA GLY A 294 -13.02 -7.62 17.52
C GLY A 294 -13.69 -7.50 16.14
N PRO A 295 -14.81 -6.77 16.04
CA PRO A 295 -15.51 -6.49 14.78
C PRO A 295 -14.67 -5.74 13.74
N GLY A 296 -13.51 -5.19 14.11
CA GLY A 296 -12.54 -4.57 13.20
C GLY A 296 -11.36 -5.46 12.79
N GLY A 297 -11.39 -6.75 13.10
CA GLY A 297 -10.29 -7.69 12.83
C GLY A 297 -10.13 -8.10 11.35
N ALA A 298 -9.17 -8.99 11.10
CA ALA A 298 -8.82 -9.45 9.75
C ALA A 298 -9.99 -10.10 8.98
N ALA A 299 -10.94 -10.72 9.68
CA ALA A 299 -12.14 -11.30 9.07
C ALA A 299 -13.10 -10.22 8.52
N ALA A 300 -13.32 -9.13 9.25
CA ALA A 300 -14.13 -8.01 8.79
C ALA A 300 -13.47 -7.32 7.59
N PHE A 301 -12.15 -7.11 7.65
CA PHE A 301 -11.38 -6.61 6.52
C PHE A 301 -11.51 -7.50 5.28
N ALA A 302 -11.40 -8.83 5.42
CA ALA A 302 -11.54 -9.76 4.31
C ALA A 302 -12.94 -9.71 3.66
N ARG A 303 -14.00 -9.64 4.48
CA ARG A 303 -15.37 -9.51 3.98
C ARG A 303 -15.56 -8.20 3.22
N LEU A 304 -15.11 -7.07 3.77
CA LEU A 304 -15.25 -5.77 3.11
C LEU A 304 -14.37 -5.64 1.86
N LEU A 305 -13.18 -6.26 1.83
CA LEU A 305 -12.34 -6.29 0.63
C LEU A 305 -13.04 -7.06 -0.52
N ALA A 306 -13.78 -8.11 -0.18
CA ALA A 306 -14.59 -8.86 -1.15
C ALA A 306 -15.80 -8.07 -1.67
N ASP A 307 -16.28 -7.06 -0.95
CA ASP A 307 -17.38 -6.20 -1.38
C ASP A 307 -16.93 -5.23 -2.50
N ALA A 308 -17.52 -5.38 -3.69
CA ALA A 308 -17.22 -4.57 -4.87
C ALA A 308 -17.54 -3.08 -4.72
N SER A 309 -18.48 -2.74 -3.82
CA SER A 309 -18.86 -1.35 -3.55
C SER A 309 -17.82 -0.59 -2.71
N VAL A 310 -16.88 -1.30 -2.07
CA VAL A 310 -15.75 -0.69 -1.38
C VAL A 310 -14.62 -0.46 -2.38
N THR A 311 -14.48 0.79 -2.83
CA THR A 311 -13.49 1.17 -3.87
C THR A 311 -12.35 2.04 -3.37
N THR A 312 -12.39 2.52 -2.13
CA THR A 312 -11.37 3.42 -1.56
C THR A 312 -11.04 3.03 -0.13
N GLU A 313 -9.86 3.47 0.34
CA GLU A 313 -9.43 3.24 1.73
C GLU A 313 -10.31 3.96 2.74
N ASP A 314 -10.76 5.17 2.42
CA ASP A 314 -11.71 5.90 3.28
C ASP A 314 -13.07 5.16 3.38
N ALA A 315 -13.58 4.61 2.27
CA ALA A 315 -14.81 3.83 2.29
C ALA A 315 -14.67 2.54 3.11
N MET A 316 -13.51 1.86 3.01
CA MET A 316 -13.16 0.72 3.84
C MET A 316 -13.15 1.10 5.32
N ALA A 317 -12.40 2.16 5.68
CA ALA A 317 -12.28 2.62 7.05
C ALA A 317 -13.64 3.03 7.64
N ARG A 318 -14.45 3.81 6.92
CA ARG A 318 -15.78 4.23 7.39
C ARG A 318 -16.70 3.04 7.67
N ARG A 319 -16.68 2.01 6.80
CA ARG A 319 -17.49 0.80 7.02
C ARG A 319 -17.00 -0.01 8.21
N MET A 320 -15.69 -0.20 8.35
CA MET A 320 -15.12 -0.90 9.51
C MET A 320 -15.44 -0.18 10.83
N LEU A 321 -15.38 1.15 10.85
CA LEU A 321 -15.75 1.95 12.02
C LEU A 321 -17.25 1.86 12.32
N ALA A 322 -18.10 1.95 11.30
CA ALA A 322 -19.54 1.82 11.46
C ALA A 322 -19.95 0.45 12.04
N GLU A 323 -19.36 -0.64 11.55
CA GLU A 323 -19.59 -2.00 12.06
C GLU A 323 -19.11 -2.19 13.50
N ALA A 324 -18.10 -1.43 13.92
CA ALA A 324 -17.62 -1.40 15.29
C ALA A 324 -18.39 -0.41 16.20
N GLY A 325 -19.42 0.28 15.68
CA GLY A 325 -20.15 1.30 16.43
C GLY A 325 -19.33 2.56 16.75
N ILE A 326 -18.24 2.81 16.01
CA ILE A 326 -17.35 3.96 16.21
C ILE A 326 -17.74 5.08 15.22
N PRO A 327 -17.96 6.32 15.68
CA PRO A 327 -18.21 7.45 14.79
C PRO A 327 -17.08 7.65 13.77
N ALA A 328 -17.45 7.89 12.51
CA ALA A 328 -16.48 8.13 11.43
C ALA A 328 -15.80 9.51 11.50
N GLU A 329 -16.38 10.44 12.25
CA GLU A 329 -15.84 11.78 12.47
C GLU A 329 -15.41 11.96 13.94
N PRO A 330 -14.35 12.75 14.18
CA PRO A 330 -13.84 12.97 15.53
C PRO A 330 -14.83 13.79 16.38
N PRO A 331 -14.99 13.46 17.68
CA PRO A 331 -15.80 14.26 18.59
C PRO A 331 -15.22 15.68 18.72
N ALA A 332 -16.04 16.66 19.13
CA ALA A 332 -15.56 18.03 19.35
C ALA A 332 -14.35 18.06 20.31
N GLY A 333 -13.36 18.90 20.04
CA GLY A 333 -12.17 19.04 20.88
C GLY A 333 -11.11 17.92 20.77
N TRP A 334 -11.39 16.78 20.13
CA TRP A 334 -10.36 15.78 19.83
C TRP A 334 -9.18 16.38 19.06
N GLN A 335 -7.97 16.03 19.48
CA GLN A 335 -6.72 16.41 18.84
C GLN A 335 -5.95 15.15 18.43
N ALA A 336 -5.33 15.21 17.25
CA ALA A 336 -4.49 14.12 16.79
C ALA A 336 -3.27 13.94 17.72
N PRO A 337 -2.71 12.73 17.86
CA PRO A 337 -1.60 12.47 18.79
C PRO A 337 -0.38 13.40 18.60
N TRP A 338 -0.12 13.85 17.37
CA TRP A 338 0.97 14.77 17.04
C TRP A 338 0.69 16.24 17.42
N GLN A 339 -0.57 16.59 17.73
CA GLN A 339 -0.98 17.93 18.18
C GLN A 339 -0.97 18.09 19.71
N ARG A 340 -0.93 16.98 20.47
CA ARG A 340 -0.99 16.97 21.94
C ARG A 340 0.37 17.27 22.61
N ARG A 341 1.29 17.90 21.88
CA ARG A 341 2.70 18.10 22.26
C ARG A 341 2.98 19.55 22.53
#